data_AF-A0A9D6UAG4-F1
#
_entry.id   AF-A0A9D6UAG4-F1
#
_cell.length_a   1.000
_cell.length_b   1.000
_cell.length_c   1.000
_cell.angle_alpha   90.00
_cell.angle_beta   90.00
_cell.angle_gamma   90.00
#
_symmetry.space_group_name_H-M   'P 1'
#
loop_
_entity.id
_entity.type
_entity.pdbx_description
1 polymer ?
#
loop_
_entity_poly.entity_id
_entity_poly.type
_entity_poly.pdbx_seq_one_letter_code
_entity_poly.pdbx_strand_id
1 'polypeptide(L)' 'MSGMDWLVWVLLFVGGLNWGLVGFFDYDLVASLFGEVGDGWGLTRIVYSLVGLAAVWSLISMFMKGGSGEKM' A
#
# COMPACT_ATOMS: atom_id res chain seq x y z
N MET A 1 7.23 9.29 16.29
CA MET A 1 6.95 8.49 15.07
C MET A 1 7.73 9.15 13.95
N SER A 2 8.56 8.40 13.24
CA SER A 2 9.40 8.93 12.17
C SER A 2 8.50 9.39 11.00
N GLY A 3 8.94 10.39 10.22
CA GLY A 3 8.24 10.80 8.99
C GLY A 3 8.09 9.66 7.98
N MET A 4 8.99 8.66 8.03
CA MET A 4 8.87 7.44 7.21
C MET A 4 7.76 6.51 7.68
N ASP A 5 7.50 6.42 8.98
CA ASP A 5 6.40 5.60 9.50
C ASP A 5 5.06 6.11 8.94
N TRP A 6 4.87 7.43 8.94
CA TRP A 6 3.68 8.07 8.39
C TRP A 6 3.49 7.74 6.91
N LEU A 7 4.55 7.87 6.10
CA LEU A 7 4.48 7.59 4.66
C LEU A 7 4.06 6.13 4.40
N VAL A 8 4.64 5.19 5.15
CA VAL A 8 4.30 3.76 5.05
C VAL A 8 2.82 3.52 5.40
N TRP A 9 2.33 4.12 6.48
CA TRP A 9 0.93 3.99 6.89
C TRP A 9 -0.05 4.53 5.85
N VAL A 10 0.25 5.70 5.26
CA VAL A 10 -0.59 6.30 4.21
C VAL A 10 -0.63 5.40 2.98
N LEU A 11 0.53 4.91 2.52
CA LEU A 11 0.60 4.02 1.36
C LEU A 11 -0.16 2.70 1.59
N LEU A 12 -0.05 2.13 2.78
CA LEU A 12 -0.79 0.92 3.15
C LEU A 12 -2.30 1.12 3.15
N PHE A 13 -2.75 2.24 3.72
CA PHE A 13 -4.18 2.51 3.85
C PHE A 13 -4.81 2.77 2.49
N VAL A 14 -4.19 3.63 1.67
CA VAL A 14 -4.63 3.91 0.30
C VAL A 14 -4.62 2.64 -0.54
N GLY A 15 -3.60 1.79 -0.36
CA GLY A 15 -3.45 0.55 -1.09
C GLY A 15 -4.43 -0.54 -0.76
N GLY A 16 -4.56 -0.86 0.52
CA GLY A 16 -5.50 -1.86 0.99
C GLY A 16 -6.93 -1.49 0.61
N LEU A 17 -7.27 -0.21 0.70
CA LEU A 17 -8.57 0.31 0.28
C LEU A 17 -8.79 0.16 -1.23
N ASN A 18 -7.79 0.50 -2.05
CA ASN A 18 -7.89 0.30 -3.50
C ASN A 18 -8.04 -1.18 -3.88
N TRP A 19 -7.22 -2.08 -3.31
CA TRP A 19 -7.30 -3.51 -3.61
C TRP A 19 -8.63 -4.12 -3.17
N GLY A 20 -9.18 -3.64 -2.04
CA GLY A 20 -10.54 -4.01 -1.63
C GLY A 20 -11.59 -3.55 -2.65
N LEU A 21 -11.50 -2.31 -3.13
CA LEU A 21 -12.44 -1.79 -4.13
C LEU A 21 -12.34 -2.50 -5.48
N VAL A 22 -11.13 -2.80 -5.96
CA VAL A 22 -10.91 -3.57 -7.18
C VAL A 22 -11.45 -5.00 -7.01
N GLY A 23 -11.24 -5.64 -5.86
CA GLY A 23 -11.67 -7.02 -5.63
C GLY A 23 -13.18 -7.21 -5.41
N PHE A 24 -13.88 -6.24 -4.84
CA PHE A 24 -15.32 -6.34 -4.54
C PHE A 24 -16.22 -5.62 -5.55
N PHE A 25 -15.72 -4.56 -6.18
CA PHE A 25 -16.53 -3.64 -6.99
C PHE A 25 -15.92 -3.35 -8.36
N ASP A 26 -14.80 -4.02 -8.72
CA ASP A 26 -14.00 -3.72 -9.92
C ASP A 26 -13.63 -2.23 -10.05
N TYR A 27 -13.59 -1.52 -8.91
CA TYR A 27 -13.38 -0.08 -8.87
C TYR A 27 -11.94 0.27 -8.51
N ASP A 28 -11.26 0.96 -9.41
CA ASP A 28 -9.90 1.43 -9.22
C ASP A 28 -9.89 2.87 -8.67
N LEU A 29 -9.70 3.01 -7.36
CA LEU A 29 -9.68 4.30 -6.67
C LEU A 29 -8.42 5.12 -7.02
N VAL A 30 -7.27 4.49 -7.24
CA VAL A 30 -6.04 5.19 -7.63
C VAL A 30 -6.18 5.79 -9.02
N ALA A 31 -6.70 5.04 -9.98
CA ALA A 31 -7.03 5.51 -11.32
C ALA A 31 -8.11 6.60 -11.28
N SER A 32 -9.10 6.49 -10.38
CA SER A 32 -10.12 7.54 -10.25
C SER A 32 -9.55 8.89 -9.79
N LEU A 33 -8.51 8.89 -8.95
CA LEU A 33 -7.90 10.11 -8.40
C LEU A 33 -6.79 10.68 -9.28
N PHE A 34 -6.01 9.83 -9.93
CA PHE A 34 -4.86 10.22 -10.74
C PHE A 34 -5.13 10.16 -12.26
N GLY A 35 -6.32 9.75 -12.66
CA GLY A 35 -6.74 9.59 -14.05
C GLY A 35 -6.67 8.13 -14.53
N GLU A 36 -7.70 7.71 -15.26
CA GLU A 36 -7.72 6.47 -16.02
C GLU A 36 -6.88 6.69 -17.30
N VAL A 37 -5.65 6.19 -17.30
CA VAL A 37 -4.77 6.30 -18.46
C VAL A 37 -4.87 5.00 -19.24
N GLY A 38 -5.59 5.02 -20.36
CA GLY A 38 -5.69 3.86 -21.26
C GLY A 38 -4.32 3.26 -21.60
N ASP A 39 -4.28 1.93 -21.81
CA ASP A 39 -3.23 1.00 -22.30
C ASP A 39 -1.72 1.25 -22.09
N GLY A 40 -1.27 2.31 -21.43
CA GLY A 40 0.15 2.48 -21.19
C GLY A 40 0.58 3.87 -20.73
N TRP A 41 0.92 3.96 -19.44
CA TRP A 41 2.31 4.16 -18.99
C TRP A 41 2.40 5.03 -17.71
N GLY A 42 3.13 4.48 -16.74
CA GLY A 42 3.93 5.27 -15.80
C GLY A 42 3.44 5.28 -14.36
N LEU A 43 2.61 6.27 -14.02
CA LEU A 43 2.45 6.72 -12.64
C LEU A 43 1.65 5.76 -11.75
N THR A 44 0.52 5.25 -12.23
CA THR A 44 -0.36 4.35 -11.46
C THR A 44 0.35 3.05 -11.07
N ARG A 45 1.18 2.49 -11.95
CA ARG A 45 2.00 1.30 -11.66
C ARG A 45 3.06 1.55 -10.59
N ILE A 46 3.66 2.74 -10.59
CA ILE A 46 4.65 3.12 -9.57
C ILE A 46 3.94 3.21 -8.22
N VAL A 47 2.80 3.88 -8.16
CA VAL A 47 1.98 3.98 -6.93
C VAL A 47 1.59 2.59 -6.45
N TYR A 48 1.09 1.72 -7.32
CA TYR A 48 0.75 0.34 -6.95
C TYR A 48 1.91 -0.49 -6.47
N SER A 49 3.07 -0.36 -7.12
CA SER A 49 4.27 -1.07 -6.71
C SER A 49 4.75 -0.60 -5.33
N LEU A 50 4.78 0.71 -5.10
CA LEU A 50 5.16 1.29 -3.80
C LEU A 50 4.19 0.91 -2.68
N VAL A 51 2.90 0.93 -2.98
CA VAL A 51 1.83 0.52 -2.09
C VAL A 51 1.94 -0.97 -1.74
N GLY A 52 2.11 -1.84 -2.74
CA GLY A 52 2.28 -3.27 -2.53
C GLY A 52 3.53 -3.59 -1.72
N LEU A 53 4.65 -2.92 -2.03
CA LEU A 53 5.89 -3.02 -1.26
C LEU A 53 5.72 -2.56 0.18
N ALA A 54 5.00 -1.46 0.43
CA ALA A 54 4.70 -0.97 1.77
C ALA A 54 3.84 -1.98 2.55
N ALA A 55 2.85 -2.59 1.91
CA ALA A 55 2.01 -3.63 2.52
C ALA A 55 2.82 -4.87 2.91
N VAL A 56 3.68 -5.33 2.00
CA VAL A 56 4.61 -6.45 2.27
C VAL A 56 5.58 -6.10 3.40
N TRP A 57 6.16 -4.90 3.38
CA TRP A 57 7.08 -4.46 4.44
C TRP A 57 6.42 -4.38 5.81
N SER A 58 5.17 -3.90 5.90
CA SER A 58 4.45 -3.87 7.17
C SER A 58 4.05 -5.26 7.66
N LEU A 59 3.64 -6.16 6.77
CA LEU A 59 3.43 -7.57 7.12
C LEU A 59 4.72 -8.18 7.68
N ILE A 60 5.84 -8.02 6.98
CA ILE A 60 7.16 -8.50 7.42
C ILE A 60 7.54 -7.85 8.76
N SER A 61 7.38 -6.54 8.92
CA SER A 61 7.66 -5.83 10.16
C SER A 61 6.79 -6.33 11.31
N MET A 62 5.51 -6.62 11.08
CA MET A 62 4.61 -7.17 12.08
C MET A 62 5.02 -8.58 12.50
N PHE A 63 5.40 -9.44 11.55
CA PHE A 63 5.89 -10.79 11.88
C PHE A 63 7.26 -10.77 12.55
N MET A 64 8.18 -9.90 12.13
CA MET A 64 9.48 -9.72 12.78
C MET A 64 9.33 -9.15 14.20
N LYS A 65 8.43 -8.18 14.39
CA LYS A 65 8.18 -7.58 15.71
C LYS A 65 7.35 -8.49 16.62
N GLY A 66 6.52 -9.36 16.05
CA GLY A 66 5.86 -10.47 16.74
C GLY A 66 6.83 -11.54 17.27
N GLY A 67 8.06 -11.60 16.74
CA GLY A 67 9.16 -12.40 17.29
C GLY A 67 9.98 -11.68 18.37
N SER A 68 9.75 -10.39 18.61
CA SER A 68 10.38 -9.61 19.69
C SER A 68 9.38 -9.34 20.82
N GLY A 69 8.55 -10.34 21.14
CA GLY A 69 8.12 -10.50 22.52
C GLY A 69 9.31 -10.99 23.32
N GLU A 70 9.58 -10.31 24.44
CA GLU A 70 10.59 -10.67 25.43
C GLU A 70 12.04 -10.27 25.08
N LYS A 71 12.41 -9.06 25.50
CA LYS A 71 13.47 -8.88 26.49
C LYS A 71 13.50 -7.45 27.03
N MET A 72 12.96 -7.36 28.24
CA MET A 72 13.41 -6.57 29.40
C MET A 72 13.34 -5.05 29.31
#